data_AF-A0A401M517-F1
#
_entry.id   AF-A0A401M517-F1
#
_cell.length_a   1.000
_cell.length_b   1.000
_cell.length_c   1.000
_cell.angle_alpha   90.00
_cell.angle_beta   90.00
_cell.angle_gamma   90.00
#
_symmetry.space_group_name_H-M   'P 1'
#
loop_
_entity.id
_entity.type
_entity.pdbx_description
1 polymer ?
#
loop_
_entity_poly.entity_id
_entity_poly.type
_entity_poly.pdbx_seq_one_letter_code
_entity_poly.pdbx_strand_id
1 'polypeptide(L)' 'MAANQGLYNGFLAAGLLWGLIAADPTGFRAQVFFLCCVVVAGVYGAATANRRILFAQALPGALALGAVLLAG' A
#
# COMPACT_ATOMS: atom_id res chain seq x y z
N MET A 1 0.03 18.49 13.51
CA MET A 1 -0.66 17.90 12.34
C MET A 1 -0.09 16.53 11.92
N ALA A 2 0.51 15.74 12.82
CA ALA A 2 1.17 14.46 12.49
C ALA A 2 0.29 13.20 12.69
N ALA A 3 -0.83 13.30 13.41
CA ALA A 3 -1.65 12.14 13.78
C ALA A 3 -2.41 11.53 12.58
N ASN A 4 -2.88 12.36 11.65
CA ASN A 4 -3.74 11.89 10.56
C ASN A 4 -2.96 11.07 9.52
N GLN A 5 -1.69 11.41 9.28
CA GLN A 5 -0.81 10.66 8.37
C GLN A 5 -0.63 9.20 8.83
N GLY A 6 -0.45 8.99 10.13
CA GLY A 6 -0.39 7.65 10.71
C GLY A 6 -1.71 6.89 10.58
N LEU A 7 -2.84 7.56 10.78
CA LEU A 7 -4.16 6.95 10.66
C LEU A 7 -4.48 6.50 9.22
N TYR A 8 -4.19 7.35 8.20
CA TYR A 8 -4.41 6.98 6.79
C TYR A 8 -3.58 5.74 6.40
N ASN A 9 -2.30 5.72 6.77
CA ASN A 9 -1.45 4.56 6.54
C ASN A 9 -1.91 3.33 7.34
N GLY A 10 -2.45 3.55 8.54
CA GLY A 10 -3.08 2.51 9.35
C GLY A 10 -4.28 1.85 8.66
N PHE A 11 -5.14 2.64 8.00
CA PHE A 11 -6.26 2.10 7.21
C PHE A 11 -5.79 1.29 6.01
N LEU A 12 -4.74 1.73 5.30
CA LEU A 12 -4.14 0.95 4.21
C LEU A 12 -3.58 -0.38 4.73
N ALA A 13 -2.87 -0.37 5.86
CA ALA A 13 -2.33 -1.57 6.48
C ALA A 13 -3.44 -2.54 6.93
N ALA A 14 -4.51 -2.03 7.57
CA ALA A 14 -5.66 -2.83 7.95
C ALA A 14 -6.35 -3.46 6.75
N GLY A 15 -6.49 -2.71 5.64
CA GLY A 15 -7.02 -3.23 4.38
C GLY A 15 -6.20 -4.37 3.79
N LEU A 16 -4.86 -4.27 3.85
CA LEU A 16 -3.95 -5.33 3.41
C LEU A 16 -4.00 -6.56 4.30
N LEU A 17 -4.05 -6.39 5.62
CA LEU A 17 -4.22 -7.48 6.58
C LEU A 17 -5.54 -8.21 6.36
N TRP A 18 -6.62 -7.47 6.12
CA TRP A 18 -7.91 -8.06 5.79
C TRP A 18 -7.85 -8.83 4.46
N GLY A 19 -7.19 -8.27 3.45
CA GLY A 19 -6.98 -8.94 2.16
C GLY A 19 -6.22 -10.26 2.25
N LEU A 20 -5.39 -10.48 3.27
CA LEU A 20 -4.71 -11.75 3.53
C LEU A 20 -5.62 -12.84 4.09
N ILE A 21 -6.72 -12.47 4.76
CA ILE A 21 -7.59 -13.40 5.49
C ILE A 21 -8.91 -13.62 4.72
N ALA A 22 -9.31 -12.65 3.91
CA ALA A 22 -10.50 -12.74 3.07
C ALA A 22 -10.34 -13.84 2.00
N ALA A 23 -11.40 -14.63 1.79
CA ALA A 23 -11.40 -15.66 0.76
C ALA A 23 -11.34 -15.06 -0.65
N ASP A 24 -10.67 -15.75 -1.55
CA ASP A 24 -10.58 -15.36 -2.95
C ASP A 24 -11.93 -15.45 -3.66
N PRO A 25 -12.18 -14.57 -4.65
CA PRO A 25 -11.26 -13.60 -5.25
C PRO A 25 -11.17 -12.24 -4.52
N THR A 26 -11.86 -12.09 -3.39
CA THR A 26 -11.95 -10.80 -2.68
C THR A 26 -10.60 -10.43 -2.04
N GLY A 27 -9.90 -11.40 -1.45
CA GLY A 27 -8.58 -11.21 -0.85
C GLY A 27 -7.57 -10.64 -1.84
N PHE A 28 -7.36 -11.34 -2.96
CA PHE A 28 -6.49 -10.87 -4.05
C PHE A 28 -6.85 -9.45 -4.53
N ARG A 29 -8.12 -9.19 -4.83
CA ARG A 29 -8.56 -7.86 -5.32
C ARG A 29 -8.33 -6.75 -4.30
N ALA A 30 -8.57 -7.02 -3.01
CA ALA A 30 -8.33 -6.07 -1.93
C ALA A 30 -6.83 -5.75 -1.82
N GLN A 31 -5.96 -6.76 -1.83
CA GLN A 31 -4.51 -6.58 -1.79
C GLN A 31 -4.01 -5.72 -2.96
N VAL A 32 -4.42 -6.04 -4.18
CA VAL A 32 -4.06 -5.27 -5.37
C VAL A 32 -4.52 -3.81 -5.25
N PHE A 33 -5.78 -3.57 -4.86
CA PHE A 33 -6.30 -2.22 -4.70
C PHE A 33 -5.52 -1.41 -3.66
N PHE A 34 -5.33 -1.95 -2.45
CA PHE A 34 -4.62 -1.24 -1.38
C PHE A 34 -3.14 -1.04 -1.70
N LEU A 35 -2.45 -2.00 -2.33
CA LEU A 35 -1.06 -1.85 -2.75
C LEU A 35 -0.91 -0.77 -3.84
N CYS A 36 -1.83 -0.69 -4.81
CA CYS A 36 -1.87 0.41 -5.77
C CYS A 36 -2.01 1.76 -5.06
N CYS A 37 -2.90 1.87 -4.08
CA CYS A 37 -3.04 3.09 -3.27
C CYS A 37 -1.74 3.45 -2.53
N VAL A 38 -1.06 2.46 -1.93
CA VAL A 38 0.25 2.66 -1.26
C VAL A 38 1.31 3.18 -2.23
N VAL A 39 1.40 2.61 -3.44
CA VAL A 39 2.36 3.05 -4.46
C VAL A 39 2.08 4.49 -4.89
N VAL A 40 0.83 4.81 -5.24
CA VAL A 40 0.42 6.16 -5.67
C VAL A 40 0.69 7.19 -4.58
N ALA A 41 0.28 6.90 -3.34
CA ALA A 41 0.53 7.77 -2.20
C ALA A 41 2.03 7.94 -1.93
N GLY A 42 2.82 6.87 -2.07
CA GLY A 42 4.27 6.90 -1.91
C GLY A 42 4.96 7.77 -2.97
N VAL A 43 4.56 7.65 -4.24
CA VAL A 43 5.11 8.47 -5.34
C VAL A 43 4.74 9.95 -5.13
N TYR A 44 3.48 10.23 -4.82
CA TYR A 44 3.03 11.60 -4.57
C TYR A 44 3.71 12.21 -3.34
N GLY A 45 3.82 11.45 -2.25
CA GLY A 45 4.52 11.87 -1.02
C GLY A 45 6.01 12.09 -1.26
N ALA A 46 6.65 11.28 -2.10
CA ALA A 46 8.04 11.46 -2.49
C ALA A 46 8.25 12.76 -3.29
N ALA A 47 7.31 13.11 -4.17
CA ALA A 47 7.38 14.31 -4.99
C ALA A 47 7.09 15.59 -4.20
N THR A 48 6.21 15.54 -3.20
CA THR A 48 5.68 16.73 -2.53
C THR A 48 6.21 16.97 -1.12
N ALA A 49 6.51 15.92 -0.35
CA ALA A 49 6.85 16.04 1.07
C ALA A 49 8.30 15.66 1.37
N ASN A 50 8.72 14.43 1.03
CA ASN A 50 10.08 13.96 1.33
C ASN A 50 10.49 12.81 0.41
N ARG A 51 11.61 12.97 -0.29
CA ARG A 51 12.13 11.95 -1.23
C ARG A 51 12.45 10.61 -0.56
N ARG A 52 12.66 10.57 0.76
CA ARG A 52 12.79 9.31 1.53
C ARG A 52 11.54 8.43 1.46
N ILE A 53 10.35 9.01 1.25
CA ILE A 53 9.07 8.28 1.11
C ILE A 53 9.12 7.35 -0.11
N LEU A 54 9.88 7.69 -1.15
CA LEU A 54 10.06 6.83 -2.31
C LEU A 54 10.63 5.47 -1.91
N PHE A 55 11.66 5.47 -1.06
CA PHE A 55 12.36 4.25 -0.64
C PHE A 55 11.66 3.55 0.54
N ALA A 56 10.97 4.31 1.39
CA ALA A 56 10.29 3.75 2.57
C ALA A 56 8.86 3.23 2.26
N GLN A 57 8.20 3.72 1.20
CA GLN A 57 6.80 3.39 0.91
C GLN A 57 6.57 2.99 -0.55
N ALA A 58 6.96 3.82 -1.52
CA ALA A 58 6.62 3.56 -2.92
C ALA A 58 7.31 2.29 -3.46
N LEU A 59 8.62 2.17 -3.23
CA LEU A 59 9.41 1.02 -3.65
C LEU A 59 8.95 -0.30 -3.00
N PRO A 60 8.86 -0.43 -1.66
CA PRO A 60 8.37 -1.67 -1.06
C PRO A 60 6.92 -1.98 -1.44
N GLY A 61 6.06 -0.96 -1.57
CA GLY A 61 4.68 -1.14 -2.04
C GLY A 61 4.61 -1.70 -3.47
N ALA A 62 5.46 -1.21 -4.37
CA ALA A 62 5.52 -1.68 -5.76
C ALA A 62 6.06 -3.11 -5.86
N LEU A 63 7.06 -3.45 -5.04
CA LEU A 63 7.58 -4.81 -4.96
C LEU A 63 6.52 -5.79 -4.42
N ALA A 64 5.78 -5.40 -3.38
CA ALA A 64 4.68 -6.20 -2.85
C ALA A 64 3.56 -6.35 -3.88
N LEU A 65 3.21 -5.30 -4.63
CA LEU A 65 2.22 -5.37 -5.70
C LEU A 65 2.64 -6.36 -6.79
N GLY A 66 3.89 -6.27 -7.24
CA GLY A 66 4.46 -7.21 -8.20
C GLY A 66 4.41 -8.66 -7.69
N ALA A 67 4.76 -8.88 -6.42
CA ALA A 67 4.70 -10.21 -5.82
C ALA A 67 3.27 -10.77 -5.75
N VAL A 68 2.28 -9.95 -5.37
CA VAL A 68 0.87 -10.38 -5.34
C VAL A 68 0.38 -10.71 -6.75
N LEU A 69 0.68 -9.86 -7.74
CA LEU A 69 0.27 -10.09 -9.14
C LEU A 69 0.92 -11.34 -9.76
N LEU A 70 2.11 -11.73 -9.33
CA LEU A 70 2.79 -12.95 -9.77
C LEU A 70 2.30 -14.20 -9.03
N ALA A 71 1.73 -14.04 -7.84
CA ALA A 71 1.24 -15.15 -7.01
C ALA A 71 -0.23 -15.52 -7.26
N GLY A 72 -1.02 -14.59 -7.79
CA GLY A 72 -2.41 -14.82 -8.23
C GLY A 72 -2.50 -15.41 -9.64
#